data_AF-A0A6N3EBB7-F1
#
_entry.id   AF-A0A6N3EBB7-F1
#
_cell.length_a   1.000
_cell.length_b   1.000
_cell.length_c   1.000
_cell.angle_alpha   90.00
_cell.angle_beta   90.00
_cell.angle_gamma   90.00
#
_symmetry.space_group_name_H-M   'P 1'
#
loop_
_entity.id
_entity.type
_entity.pdbx_description
1 polymer ?
#
loop_
_entity_poly.entity_id
_entity_poly.type
_entity_poly.pdbx_seq_one_letter_code
_entity_poly.pdbx_strand_id
1 'polypeptide(L)'
;MENNKLQKNLGFAAALSTVVGMVIGGGVFFKPQAVYTATGGAPGLGMIAWVIAGVMTIAAGLTAAEISAAIPKTGGMMVYIEEIYNKKLGFLTGWMQVVLFFPATIAALAVMFGQQSAGLIGNESLVLPITIGVILLISVLNSLGSKTGGLIQTVATVGKLIPLALIIVFGFVKGGGNNPILTPMVGEGVSAGGVVGSLLIAILFAYDGWINVGAIAGEMKNPGKDLPKAIVGGLSLVMAVYLLINVAYLWVLPANELAQYSSPASAVAEAIFGPFGGKFITVGILISVFGALNGYLLTGPRILFTLGTQKSLPASNFFGSVNKNGVPANATLTMGVVACLYALTGQFNLLTDLSMFAVWAFYVLTFIGVFKLRKDQPNLERPYKVPLYPFIPMVAIAGGLFVVVSQLLLSGFTNTMISLGGVVITLIGLPIYSFVQKSNSNNNDLDKTA
;
A
#
# COMPACT_ATOMS: atom_id res chain seq x y z
N MET A 1 -30.95 -18.17 -5.98
CA MET A 1 -30.18 -16.91 -5.85
C MET A 1 -29.36 -16.84 -4.54
N GLU A 2 -28.91 -17.97 -3.95
CA GLU A 2 -28.38 -17.98 -2.56
C GLU A 2 -26.85 -18.01 -2.38
N ASN A 3 -26.03 -18.07 -3.44
CA ASN A 3 -24.57 -18.32 -3.29
C ASN A 3 -23.62 -17.10 -3.45
N ASN A 4 -24.12 -15.85 -3.50
CA ASN A 4 -23.28 -14.66 -3.73
C ASN A 4 -22.84 -13.94 -2.44
N LYS A 5 -22.47 -14.65 -1.38
CA LYS A 5 -21.96 -14.03 -0.15
C LYS A 5 -20.52 -14.47 0.14
N LEU A 6 -19.66 -13.47 0.41
CA LEU A 6 -18.30 -13.71 0.89
C LEU A 6 -18.34 -14.40 2.26
N GLN A 7 -17.43 -15.34 2.50
CA GLN A 7 -17.38 -16.09 3.75
C GLN A 7 -16.58 -15.34 4.83
N LYS A 8 -17.10 -15.29 6.06
CA LYS A 8 -16.48 -14.63 7.22
C LYS A 8 -15.36 -15.46 7.86
N ASN A 9 -14.29 -15.70 7.12
CA ASN A 9 -13.20 -16.58 7.54
C ASN A 9 -12.01 -15.84 8.16
N LEU A 10 -11.92 -14.51 8.04
CA LEU A 10 -10.75 -13.73 8.47
C LEU A 10 -10.92 -13.19 9.89
N GLY A 11 -9.92 -13.40 10.75
CA GLY A 11 -9.89 -12.88 12.11
C GLY A 11 -8.91 -11.71 12.28
N PHE A 12 -8.80 -11.19 13.50
CA PHE A 12 -7.87 -10.12 13.86
C PHE A 12 -6.41 -10.38 13.42
N ALA A 13 -5.88 -11.58 13.67
CA ALA A 13 -4.50 -11.92 13.29
C ALA A 13 -4.27 -11.81 11.78
N ALA A 14 -5.23 -12.27 10.97
CA ALA A 14 -5.17 -12.12 9.52
C ALA A 14 -5.19 -10.63 9.13
N ALA A 15 -6.10 -9.84 9.69
CA ALA A 15 -6.19 -8.40 9.43
C ALA A 15 -4.91 -7.64 9.83
N LEU A 16 -4.37 -7.91 11.02
CA LEU A 16 -3.10 -7.33 11.48
C LEU A 16 -1.95 -7.73 10.55
N SER A 17 -1.87 -9.01 10.16
CA SER A 17 -0.85 -9.50 9.22
C SER A 17 -1.00 -8.89 7.81
N THR A 18 -2.22 -8.57 7.38
CA THR A 18 -2.46 -7.85 6.14
C THR A 18 -1.94 -6.42 6.24
N VAL A 19 -2.24 -5.70 7.32
CA VAL A 19 -1.71 -4.33 7.54
C VAL A 19 -0.19 -4.35 7.57
N VAL A 20 0.40 -5.14 8.48
CA VAL A 20 1.85 -5.20 8.64
C VAL A 20 2.52 -5.71 7.37
N GLY A 21 1.98 -6.75 6.75
CA GLY A 21 2.60 -7.37 5.59
C GLY A 21 2.44 -6.60 4.28
N MET A 22 1.41 -5.75 4.13
CA MET A 22 1.31 -4.81 3.01
C MET A 22 2.26 -3.62 3.19
N VAL A 23 2.33 -3.07 4.41
CA VAL A 23 3.18 -1.92 4.70
C VAL A 23 4.66 -2.29 4.71
N ILE A 24 5.04 -3.32 5.47
CA ILE A 24 6.40 -3.89 5.44
C ILE A 24 6.54 -4.70 4.14
N GLY A 25 6.83 -4.01 3.03
CA GLY A 25 7.12 -4.61 1.73
C GLY A 25 8.60 -4.53 1.39
N GLY A 26 8.92 -4.03 0.20
CA GLY A 26 10.29 -3.67 -0.18
C GLY A 26 10.74 -2.31 0.37
N GLY A 27 9.81 -1.42 0.74
CA GLY A 27 10.12 -0.04 1.11
C GLY A 27 11.24 0.10 2.14
N VAL A 28 11.18 -0.68 3.23
CA VAL A 28 12.17 -0.67 4.32
C VAL A 28 13.58 -1.11 3.90
N PHE A 29 13.69 -1.91 2.84
CA PHE A 29 14.96 -2.46 2.38
C PHE A 29 15.64 -1.58 1.33
N PHE A 30 14.85 -0.88 0.50
CA PHE A 30 15.36 -0.13 -0.66
C PHE A 30 15.24 1.40 -0.52
N LYS A 31 14.19 1.91 0.13
CA LYS A 31 14.01 3.37 0.26
C LYS A 31 15.07 4.09 1.10
N PRO A 32 15.80 3.46 2.06
CA PRO A 32 16.91 4.14 2.71
C PRO A 32 17.97 4.66 1.73
N GLN A 33 18.19 3.97 0.60
CA GLN A 33 19.11 4.46 -0.45
C GLN A 33 18.64 5.80 -0.97
N ALA A 34 17.39 5.88 -1.45
CA ALA A 34 16.80 7.10 -1.97
C ALA A 34 16.81 8.24 -0.94
N VAL A 35 16.58 7.90 0.34
CA VAL A 35 16.65 8.86 1.45
C VAL A 35 18.06 9.43 1.60
N TYR A 36 19.08 8.59 1.71
CA TYR A 36 20.45 9.05 1.90
C TYR A 36 21.03 9.70 0.65
N THR A 37 20.63 9.28 -0.56
CA THR A 37 20.98 9.98 -1.80
C THR A 37 20.39 11.38 -1.82
N ALA A 38 19.10 11.53 -1.46
CA ALA A 38 18.43 12.83 -1.46
C ALA A 38 19.00 13.80 -0.41
N THR A 39 19.52 13.29 0.71
CA THR A 39 20.19 14.13 1.72
C THR A 39 21.67 14.40 1.41
N GLY A 40 22.21 13.94 0.27
CA GLY A 40 23.63 14.11 -0.05
C GLY A 40 24.56 13.27 0.84
N GLY A 41 24.11 12.09 1.27
CA GLY A 41 24.86 11.17 2.13
C GLY A 41 24.81 11.52 3.62
N ALA A 42 23.95 12.45 4.03
CA ALA A 42 23.80 12.85 5.43
C ALA A 42 22.67 12.07 6.14
N PRO A 43 22.87 11.63 7.40
CA PRO A 43 21.89 10.78 8.09
C PRO A 43 20.73 11.58 8.72
N GLY A 44 20.98 12.82 9.16
CA GLY A 44 20.11 13.52 10.12
C GLY A 44 18.70 13.81 9.64
N LEU A 45 18.57 14.48 8.48
CA LEU A 45 17.26 14.81 7.93
C LEU A 45 16.48 13.56 7.53
N GLY A 46 17.18 12.51 7.06
CA GLY A 46 16.56 11.22 6.73
C GLY A 46 15.90 10.57 7.95
N MET A 47 16.60 10.51 9.09
CA MET A 47 16.06 9.95 10.34
C MET A 47 14.86 10.76 10.85
N ILE A 48 14.94 12.09 10.82
CA ILE A 48 13.82 12.96 11.22
C ILE A 48 12.63 12.77 10.28
N ALA A 49 12.87 12.64 8.98
CA ALA A 49 11.81 12.39 8.00
C ALA A 49 11.11 11.04 8.24
N TRP A 50 11.83 9.98 8.66
CA TRP A 50 11.22 8.69 9.04
C TRP A 50 10.29 8.82 10.25
N VAL A 51 10.67 9.61 11.25
CA VAL A 51 9.83 9.89 12.43
C VAL A 51 8.60 10.69 12.02
N ILE A 52 8.78 11.79 11.29
CA ILE A 52 7.69 12.66 10.84
C ILE A 52 6.68 11.87 10.00
N ALA A 53 7.16 11.13 9.00
CA ALA A 53 6.30 10.32 8.16
C ALA A 53 5.57 9.24 8.96
N GLY A 54 6.25 8.56 9.89
CA GLY A 54 5.60 7.57 10.77
C GLY A 54 4.47 8.18 11.62
N VAL A 55 4.70 9.35 12.22
CA VAL A 55 3.67 10.07 12.99
C VAL A 55 2.50 10.49 12.08
N MET A 56 2.79 11.00 10.88
CA MET A 56 1.77 11.35 9.89
C MET A 56 0.92 10.14 9.49
N THR A 57 1.55 8.99 9.24
CA THR A 57 0.84 7.75 8.89
C THR A 57 0.01 7.24 10.05
N ILE A 58 0.50 7.30 11.29
CA ILE A 58 -0.30 6.93 12.47
C ILE A 58 -1.51 7.86 12.61
N ALA A 59 -1.35 9.17 12.41
CA ALA A 59 -2.46 10.11 12.43
C ALA A 59 -3.51 9.79 11.34
N ALA A 60 -3.04 9.46 10.14
CA ALA A 60 -3.89 9.00 9.03
C ALA A 60 -4.62 7.69 9.37
N GLY A 61 -3.91 6.71 9.94
CA GLY A 61 -4.46 5.43 10.39
C GLY A 61 -5.51 5.56 11.47
N LEU A 62 -5.23 6.37 12.49
CA LEU A 62 -6.17 6.70 13.57
C LEU A 62 -7.43 7.39 13.04
N THR A 63 -7.29 8.22 12.02
CA THR A 63 -8.41 8.95 11.38
C THR A 63 -9.28 8.00 10.55
N ALA A 64 -8.67 7.25 9.63
CA ALA A 64 -9.38 6.32 8.77
C ALA A 64 -9.98 5.12 9.53
N ALA A 65 -9.39 4.70 10.65
CA ALA A 65 -9.94 3.66 11.51
C ALA A 65 -11.36 3.97 12.02
N GLU A 66 -11.72 5.25 12.25
CA GLU A 66 -13.09 5.64 12.62
C GLU A 66 -14.08 5.34 11.49
N ILE A 67 -13.73 5.70 10.26
CA ILE A 67 -14.56 5.44 9.09
C ILE A 67 -14.65 3.94 8.81
N SER A 68 -13.52 3.23 8.84
CA SER A 68 -13.48 1.78 8.63
C SER A 68 -14.30 1.00 9.67
N ALA A 69 -14.35 1.48 10.91
CA ALA A 69 -15.18 0.88 11.96
C ALA A 69 -16.66 1.24 11.82
N ALA A 70 -16.97 2.47 11.42
CA ALA A 70 -18.34 2.95 11.25
C ALA A 70 -19.02 2.37 10.00
N ILE A 71 -18.25 2.04 8.96
CA ILE A 71 -18.73 1.51 7.67
C ILE A 71 -18.04 0.17 7.36
N PRO A 72 -18.32 -0.92 8.10
CA PRO A 72 -17.62 -2.19 7.96
C PRO A 72 -18.12 -3.03 6.76
N LYS A 73 -18.03 -2.47 5.56
CA LYS A 73 -18.49 -3.08 4.29
C LYS A 73 -17.32 -3.45 3.37
N THR A 74 -17.46 -4.53 2.59
CA THR A 74 -16.50 -4.89 1.53
C THR A 74 -16.41 -3.78 0.49
N GLY A 75 -15.20 -3.46 0.05
CA GLY A 75 -14.96 -2.35 -0.89
C GLY A 75 -14.17 -1.19 -0.27
N GLY A 76 -13.96 -1.19 1.05
CA GLY A 76 -13.04 -0.26 1.72
C GLY A 76 -13.28 1.21 1.38
N MET A 77 -12.22 1.93 1.02
CA MET A 77 -12.24 3.37 0.75
C MET A 77 -13.31 3.80 -0.25
N MET A 78 -13.54 3.02 -1.32
CA MET A 78 -14.61 3.31 -2.28
C MET A 78 -15.98 3.44 -1.61
N VAL A 79 -16.33 2.48 -0.75
CA VAL A 79 -17.63 2.46 -0.08
C VAL A 79 -17.70 3.54 0.99
N TYR A 80 -16.58 3.87 1.62
CA TYR A 80 -16.52 4.98 2.58
C TYR A 80 -16.86 6.30 1.89
N ILE A 81 -16.23 6.56 0.75
CA ILE A 81 -16.46 7.78 -0.01
C ILE A 81 -17.87 7.80 -0.62
N GLU A 82 -18.40 6.65 -1.03
CA GLU A 82 -19.78 6.53 -1.50
C GLU A 82 -20.79 6.99 -0.45
N GLU A 83 -20.70 6.45 0.76
CA GLU A 83 -21.65 6.70 1.84
C GLU A 83 -21.51 8.11 2.44
N ILE A 84 -20.28 8.65 2.45
CA ILE A 84 -20.02 9.99 2.97
C ILE A 84 -20.39 11.06 1.95
N TYR A 85 -20.09 10.87 0.66
CA TYR A 85 -20.22 11.91 -0.35
C TYR A 85 -21.31 11.63 -1.38
N ASN A 86 -21.17 10.54 -2.15
CA ASN A 86 -22.15 10.05 -3.14
C ASN A 86 -21.58 8.88 -3.96
N LYS A 87 -22.48 8.17 -4.66
CA LYS A 87 -22.17 7.07 -5.58
C LYS A 87 -21.15 7.40 -6.67
N LYS A 88 -21.16 8.63 -7.21
CA LYS A 88 -20.25 9.02 -8.30
C LYS A 88 -18.81 9.10 -7.82
N LEU A 89 -18.57 9.71 -6.66
CA LEU A 89 -17.23 9.77 -6.06
C LEU A 89 -16.78 8.41 -5.54
N GLY A 90 -17.70 7.62 -4.98
CA GLY A 90 -17.43 6.21 -4.64
C GLY A 90 -16.94 5.43 -5.86
N PHE A 91 -17.69 5.45 -6.96
CA PHE A 91 -17.30 4.82 -8.23
C PHE A 91 -15.93 5.30 -8.70
N LEU A 92 -15.69 6.62 -8.72
CA LEU A 92 -14.43 7.19 -9.20
C LEU A 92 -13.22 6.71 -8.36
N THR A 93 -13.43 6.59 -7.05
CA THR A 93 -12.46 6.01 -6.12
C THR A 93 -12.17 4.56 -6.47
N GLY A 94 -13.22 3.74 -6.64
CA GLY A 94 -13.08 2.33 -7.00
C GLY A 94 -12.42 2.13 -8.37
N TRP A 95 -12.79 2.96 -9.35
CA TRP A 95 -12.20 2.98 -10.69
C TRP A 95 -10.70 3.26 -10.64
N MET A 96 -10.30 4.34 -9.96
CA MET A 96 -8.89 4.68 -9.74
C MET A 96 -8.17 3.52 -9.03
N GLN A 97 -8.79 2.93 -8.00
CA GLN A 97 -8.21 1.81 -7.27
C GLN A 97 -7.95 0.60 -8.18
N VAL A 98 -8.91 0.23 -9.02
CA VAL A 98 -8.87 -0.99 -9.84
C VAL A 98 -8.02 -0.85 -11.09
N VAL A 99 -8.00 0.33 -11.73
CA VAL A 99 -7.31 0.53 -13.01
C VAL A 99 -5.88 1.03 -12.83
N LEU A 100 -5.62 1.75 -11.73
CA LEU A 100 -4.37 2.44 -11.51
C LEU A 100 -3.67 1.95 -10.23
N PHE A 101 -4.23 2.20 -9.04
CA PHE A 101 -3.50 2.00 -7.79
C PHE A 101 -3.10 0.54 -7.52
N PHE A 102 -4.07 -0.39 -7.50
CA PHE A 102 -3.78 -1.81 -7.21
C PHE A 102 -2.89 -2.45 -8.30
N PRO A 103 -3.22 -2.36 -9.60
CA PRO A 103 -2.38 -2.98 -10.62
C PRO A 103 -0.96 -2.43 -10.67
N ALA A 104 -0.79 -1.10 -10.57
CA ALA A 104 0.54 -0.49 -10.60
C ALA A 104 1.37 -0.90 -9.37
N THR A 105 0.76 -0.96 -8.18
CA THR A 105 1.47 -1.38 -6.96
C THR A 105 1.85 -2.86 -7.00
N ILE A 106 0.94 -3.73 -7.47
CA ILE A 106 1.22 -5.16 -7.68
C ILE A 106 2.36 -5.33 -8.69
N ALA A 107 2.29 -4.61 -9.82
CA ALA A 107 3.32 -4.65 -10.85
C ALA A 107 4.69 -4.18 -10.30
N ALA A 108 4.74 -3.07 -9.56
CA ALA A 108 5.97 -2.56 -8.97
C ALA A 108 6.62 -3.58 -8.03
N LEU A 109 5.85 -4.12 -7.08
CA LEU A 109 6.35 -5.14 -6.16
C LEU A 109 6.82 -6.41 -6.90
N ALA A 110 6.11 -6.82 -7.96
CA ALA A 110 6.48 -7.99 -8.74
C ALA A 110 7.75 -7.78 -9.56
N VAL A 111 7.93 -6.60 -10.16
CA VAL A 111 9.16 -6.22 -10.88
C VAL A 111 10.35 -6.28 -9.94
N MET A 112 10.21 -5.72 -8.73
CA MET A 112 11.24 -5.79 -7.70
C MET A 112 11.52 -7.25 -7.28
N PHE A 113 10.49 -8.08 -7.11
CA PHE A 113 10.67 -9.52 -6.85
C PHE A 113 11.44 -10.21 -7.98
N GLY A 114 11.11 -9.91 -9.23
CA GLY A 114 11.80 -10.43 -10.42
C GLY A 114 13.27 -10.01 -10.48
N GLN A 115 13.56 -8.73 -10.25
CA GLN A 115 14.93 -8.18 -10.22
C GLN A 115 15.78 -8.84 -9.14
N GLN A 116 15.25 -8.94 -7.91
CA GLN A 116 15.98 -9.56 -6.80
C GLN A 116 16.19 -11.06 -7.00
N SER A 117 15.20 -11.76 -7.56
CA SER A 117 15.31 -13.20 -7.85
C SER A 117 16.30 -13.48 -8.98
N ALA A 118 16.21 -12.73 -10.08
CA ALA A 118 17.12 -12.83 -11.22
C ALA A 118 18.57 -12.50 -10.81
N GLY A 119 18.76 -11.50 -9.94
CA GLY A 119 20.07 -11.16 -9.37
C GLY A 119 20.67 -12.29 -8.53
N LEU A 120 19.86 -13.00 -7.74
CA LEU A 120 20.32 -14.18 -6.98
C LEU A 120 20.67 -15.37 -7.89
N ILE A 121 19.95 -15.55 -8.99
CA ILE A 121 20.20 -16.61 -9.98
C ILE A 121 21.40 -16.26 -10.88
N GLY A 122 21.71 -14.98 -11.04
CA GLY A 122 22.73 -14.49 -11.97
C GLY A 122 22.26 -14.46 -13.43
N ASN A 123 20.95 -14.32 -13.67
CA ASN A 123 20.39 -14.28 -15.03
C ASN A 123 19.28 -13.21 -15.15
N GLU A 124 19.66 -12.05 -15.68
CA GLU A 124 18.75 -10.90 -15.87
C GLU A 124 17.63 -11.15 -16.88
N SER A 125 17.80 -12.08 -17.83
CA SER A 125 16.74 -12.44 -18.77
C SER A 125 15.52 -13.07 -18.08
N LEU A 126 15.67 -13.54 -16.83
CA LEU A 126 14.58 -14.10 -16.04
C LEU A 126 13.75 -13.05 -15.28
N VAL A 127 14.13 -11.77 -15.27
CA VAL A 127 13.40 -10.72 -14.52
C VAL A 127 11.93 -10.69 -14.92
N LEU A 128 11.63 -10.58 -16.22
CA LEU A 128 10.25 -10.47 -16.70
C LEU A 128 9.46 -11.79 -16.52
N PRO A 129 9.98 -12.98 -16.90
CA PRO A 129 9.31 -14.25 -16.62
C PRO A 129 8.96 -14.47 -15.14
N ILE A 130 9.89 -14.16 -14.23
CA ILE A 130 9.66 -14.30 -12.78
C ILE A 130 8.62 -13.29 -12.30
N THR A 131 8.69 -12.04 -12.79
CA THR A 131 7.73 -10.98 -12.47
C THR A 131 6.30 -11.38 -12.84
N ILE A 132 6.09 -11.84 -14.06
CA ILE A 132 4.76 -12.29 -14.52
C ILE A 132 4.34 -13.56 -13.76
N GLY A 133 5.27 -14.51 -13.60
CA GLY A 133 5.04 -15.78 -12.92
C GLY A 133 4.56 -15.59 -11.48
N VAL A 134 5.17 -14.68 -10.71
CA VAL A 134 4.79 -14.45 -9.31
C VAL A 134 3.41 -13.79 -9.20
N ILE A 135 3.06 -12.86 -10.09
CA ILE A 135 1.71 -12.24 -10.10
C ILE A 135 0.64 -13.31 -10.36
N LEU A 136 0.85 -14.14 -11.39
CA LEU A 136 -0.11 -15.17 -11.78
C LEU A 136 -0.23 -16.26 -10.69
N LEU A 137 0.89 -16.70 -10.12
CA LEU A 137 0.91 -17.66 -9.02
C LEU A 137 0.08 -17.16 -7.84
N ILE A 138 0.35 -15.94 -7.36
CA ILE A 138 -0.37 -15.38 -6.21
C ILE A 138 -1.85 -15.15 -6.54
N SER A 139 -2.18 -14.75 -7.77
CA SER A 139 -3.56 -14.57 -8.23
C SER A 139 -4.35 -15.89 -8.21
N VAL A 140 -3.72 -16.99 -8.65
CA VAL A 140 -4.32 -18.33 -8.59
C VAL A 140 -4.47 -18.78 -7.14
N LEU A 141 -3.44 -18.64 -6.31
CA LEU A 141 -3.49 -19.01 -4.89
C LEU A 141 -4.59 -18.27 -4.14
N ASN A 142 -4.75 -16.97 -4.38
CA ASN A 142 -5.83 -16.18 -3.78
C ASN A 142 -7.22 -16.57 -4.29
N SER A 143 -7.32 -17.17 -5.48
CA SER A 143 -8.58 -17.71 -6.02
C SER A 143 -9.00 -19.04 -5.39
N LEU A 144 -8.11 -19.75 -4.68
CA LEU A 144 -8.41 -21.03 -4.04
C LEU A 144 -9.20 -20.91 -2.73
N GLY A 145 -9.22 -19.73 -2.10
CA GLY A 145 -9.97 -19.49 -0.86
C GLY A 145 -9.38 -18.36 -0.02
N SER A 146 -10.25 -17.61 0.67
CA SER A 146 -9.82 -16.49 1.53
C SER A 146 -8.98 -16.94 2.73
N LYS A 147 -9.23 -18.15 3.25
CA LYS A 147 -8.39 -18.78 4.29
C LYS A 147 -6.96 -19.04 3.80
N THR A 148 -6.80 -19.48 2.56
CA THR A 148 -5.49 -19.74 1.95
C THR A 148 -4.71 -18.44 1.79
N GLY A 149 -5.33 -17.40 1.21
CA GLY A 149 -4.71 -16.08 1.07
C GLY A 149 -4.33 -15.46 2.42
N GLY A 150 -5.19 -15.60 3.44
CA GLY A 150 -4.88 -15.14 4.80
C GLY A 150 -3.76 -15.93 5.49
N LEU A 151 -3.65 -17.24 5.26
CA LEU A 151 -2.55 -18.05 5.79
C LEU A 151 -1.22 -17.68 5.14
N ILE A 152 -1.19 -17.53 3.80
CA ILE A 152 -0.01 -17.05 3.07
C ILE A 152 0.42 -15.69 3.65
N GLN A 153 -0.53 -14.79 3.87
CA GLN A 153 -0.26 -13.48 4.46
C GLN A 153 0.37 -13.58 5.84
N THR A 154 -0.18 -14.43 6.71
CA THR A 154 0.32 -14.60 8.08
C THR A 154 1.73 -15.18 8.08
N VAL A 155 1.98 -16.24 7.30
CA VAL A 155 3.30 -16.88 7.18
C VAL A 155 4.33 -15.92 6.61
N ALA A 156 4.00 -15.20 5.53
CA ALA A 156 4.91 -14.23 4.92
C ALA A 156 5.20 -13.05 5.85
N THR A 157 4.24 -12.63 6.68
CA THR A 157 4.43 -11.58 7.68
C THR A 157 5.38 -12.01 8.79
N VAL A 158 5.24 -13.22 9.32
CA VAL A 158 6.20 -13.76 10.30
C VAL A 158 7.58 -13.92 9.65
N GLY A 159 7.61 -14.50 8.43
CA GLY A 159 8.85 -14.75 7.69
C GLY A 159 9.66 -13.49 7.39
N LYS A 160 9.01 -12.36 7.07
CA LYS A 160 9.71 -11.10 6.79
C LYS A 160 10.23 -10.38 8.04
N LEU A 161 9.63 -10.61 9.21
CA LEU A 161 10.08 -10.01 10.47
C LEU A 161 11.40 -10.64 10.96
N ILE A 162 11.67 -11.90 10.61
CA ILE A 162 12.91 -12.60 11.01
C ILE A 162 14.17 -11.90 10.45
N PRO A 163 14.32 -11.68 9.13
CA PRO A 163 15.44 -10.92 8.56
C PRO A 163 15.62 -9.54 9.19
N LEU A 164 14.51 -8.80 9.41
CA LEU A 164 14.54 -7.48 10.03
C LEU A 164 15.04 -7.55 11.47
N ALA A 165 14.54 -8.49 12.27
CA ALA A 165 14.98 -8.70 13.64
C ALA A 165 16.46 -9.09 13.71
N LEU A 166 16.93 -9.96 12.79
CA LEU A 166 18.33 -10.35 12.71
C LEU A 166 19.23 -9.15 12.39
N ILE A 167 18.87 -8.33 11.39
CA ILE A 167 19.61 -7.10 11.08
C ILE A 167 19.62 -6.15 12.28
N ILE A 168 18.49 -5.94 12.93
CA ILE A 168 18.41 -5.03 14.09
C ILE A 168 19.32 -5.53 15.23
N VAL A 169 19.16 -6.78 15.64
CA VAL A 169 19.92 -7.34 16.77
C VAL A 169 21.41 -7.40 16.46
N PHE A 170 21.81 -8.01 15.34
CA PHE A 170 23.23 -8.14 15.01
C PHE A 170 23.86 -6.84 14.53
N GLY A 171 23.07 -5.92 13.98
CA GLY A 171 23.52 -4.57 13.66
C GLY A 171 23.98 -3.82 14.91
N PHE A 172 23.23 -3.91 16.02
CA PHE A 172 23.66 -3.32 17.29
C PHE A 172 24.78 -4.11 17.99
N VAL A 173 24.79 -5.44 17.89
CA VAL A 173 25.80 -6.28 18.56
C VAL A 173 27.16 -6.22 17.87
N LYS A 174 27.20 -6.19 16.53
CA LYS A 174 28.44 -6.21 15.75
C LYS A 174 28.82 -4.85 15.14
N GLY A 175 27.87 -3.94 15.00
CA GLY A 175 28.15 -2.61 14.46
C GLY A 175 28.96 -1.78 15.44
N GLY A 176 29.86 -0.94 14.91
CA GLY A 176 30.77 -0.15 15.71
C GLY A 176 30.11 1.02 16.46
N GLY A 177 28.92 1.46 16.05
CA GLY A 177 28.19 2.56 16.70
C GLY A 177 28.86 3.94 16.60
N ASN A 178 29.94 4.04 15.83
CA ASN A 178 30.75 5.26 15.70
C ASN A 178 30.25 6.20 14.60
N ASN A 179 29.32 5.73 13.76
CA ASN A 179 28.79 6.53 12.67
C ASN A 179 27.76 7.55 13.20
N PRO A 180 27.74 8.77 12.63
CA PRO A 180 26.74 9.74 12.99
C PRO A 180 25.32 9.29 12.59
N ILE A 181 24.34 9.64 13.43
CA ILE A 181 22.91 9.30 13.20
C ILE A 181 22.07 10.55 12.92
N LEU A 182 22.34 11.67 13.61
CA LEU A 182 21.52 12.89 13.51
C LEU A 182 22.24 14.07 12.84
N THR A 183 23.55 14.01 12.67
CA THR A 183 24.37 15.11 12.15
C THR A 183 25.41 14.60 11.17
N PRO A 184 25.65 15.25 10.02
CA PRO A 184 24.98 16.46 9.56
C PRO A 184 23.52 16.19 9.15
N MET A 185 22.72 17.26 9.06
CA MET A 185 21.32 17.18 8.63
C MET A 185 21.21 16.90 7.13
N VAL A 186 22.02 17.59 6.33
CA VAL A 186 22.15 17.45 4.88
C VAL A 186 23.62 17.53 4.49
N GLY A 187 23.98 16.92 3.37
CA GLY A 187 25.32 17.00 2.79
C GLY A 187 25.62 18.38 2.23
N GLU A 188 26.90 18.64 1.94
CA GLU A 188 27.33 19.91 1.35
C GLU A 188 26.63 20.17 0.01
N GLY A 189 26.19 21.41 -0.20
CA GLY A 189 25.47 21.82 -1.42
C GLY A 189 23.99 21.39 -1.49
N VAL A 190 23.48 20.66 -0.49
CA VAL A 190 22.07 20.23 -0.45
C VAL A 190 21.25 21.17 0.44
N SER A 191 20.14 21.69 -0.09
CA SER A 191 19.19 22.49 0.69
C SER A 191 18.21 21.58 1.44
N ALA A 192 18.19 21.67 2.78
CA ALA A 192 17.23 20.92 3.60
C ALA A 192 15.78 21.18 3.19
N GLY A 193 15.39 22.44 2.99
CA GLY A 193 14.05 22.78 2.51
C GLY A 193 13.74 22.26 1.11
N GLY A 194 14.76 22.11 0.26
CA GLY A 194 14.61 21.61 -1.11
C GLY A 194 14.34 20.10 -1.21
N VAL A 195 14.77 19.31 -0.21
CA VAL A 195 14.71 17.84 -0.28
C VAL A 195 13.66 17.21 0.64
N VAL A 196 13.09 17.95 1.60
CA VAL A 196 12.05 17.43 2.52
C VAL A 196 10.85 16.84 1.77
N GLY A 197 10.42 17.46 0.67
CA GLY A 197 9.30 16.98 -0.14
C GLY A 197 9.53 15.59 -0.73
N SER A 198 10.65 15.41 -1.43
CA SER A 198 11.00 14.11 -2.04
C SER A 198 11.28 13.03 -1.00
N LEU A 199 11.90 13.40 0.13
CA LEU A 199 12.13 12.50 1.27
C LEU A 199 10.82 11.95 1.85
N LEU A 200 9.88 12.84 2.18
CA LEU A 200 8.61 12.44 2.77
C LEU A 200 7.79 11.60 1.79
N ILE A 201 7.78 11.92 0.49
CA ILE A 201 7.11 11.07 -0.53
C ILE A 201 7.72 9.67 -0.56
N ALA A 202 9.06 9.57 -0.61
CA ALA A 202 9.76 8.29 -0.67
C ALA A 202 9.52 7.42 0.58
N ILE A 203 9.45 8.06 1.76
CA ILE A 203 9.21 7.39 3.03
C ILE A 203 7.74 7.02 3.20
N LEU A 204 6.81 7.92 2.88
CA LEU A 204 5.37 7.66 2.96
C LEU A 204 4.94 6.53 2.02
N PHE A 205 5.64 6.34 0.89
CA PHE A 205 5.50 5.13 0.07
C PHE A 205 5.81 3.86 0.87
N ALA A 206 6.90 3.84 1.65
CA ALA A 206 7.25 2.68 2.48
C ALA A 206 6.22 2.39 3.58
N TYR A 207 5.41 3.41 3.94
CA TYR A 207 4.33 3.30 4.91
C TYR A 207 2.95 3.00 4.30
N ASP A 208 2.81 2.95 2.97
CA ASP A 208 1.50 2.74 2.33
C ASP A 208 0.99 1.28 2.49
N GLY A 209 -0.33 1.10 2.32
CA GLY A 209 -0.98 -0.21 2.26
C GLY A 209 -1.90 -0.50 3.42
N TRP A 210 -1.76 0.23 4.53
CA TRP A 210 -2.48 -0.01 5.79
C TRP A 210 -4.01 0.09 5.68
N ILE A 211 -4.54 1.00 4.85
CA ILE A 211 -6.00 1.23 4.73
C ILE A 211 -6.72 0.14 3.94
N ASN A 212 -5.98 -0.59 3.09
CA ASN A 212 -6.54 -1.56 2.16
C ASN A 212 -7.11 -2.79 2.88
N VAL A 213 -6.74 -3.03 4.14
CA VAL A 213 -7.40 -4.02 5.01
C VAL A 213 -8.91 -3.79 5.13
N GLY A 214 -9.38 -2.54 4.96
CA GLY A 214 -10.81 -2.23 4.92
C GLY A 214 -11.55 -2.89 3.75
N ALA A 215 -10.87 -3.23 2.66
CA ALA A 215 -11.48 -3.89 1.50
C ALA A 215 -12.03 -5.29 1.82
N ILE A 216 -11.43 -5.99 2.78
CA ILE A 216 -11.82 -7.34 3.22
C ILE A 216 -12.75 -7.33 4.45
N ALA A 217 -13.28 -6.17 4.84
CA ALA A 217 -14.13 -6.04 6.04
C ALA A 217 -15.32 -7.02 6.06
N GLY A 218 -15.94 -7.31 4.90
CA GLY A 218 -17.07 -8.26 4.83
C GLY A 218 -16.67 -9.74 4.99
N GLU A 219 -15.39 -10.07 4.84
CA GLU A 219 -14.83 -11.41 5.10
C GLU A 219 -14.30 -11.54 6.54
N MET A 220 -14.32 -10.45 7.33
CA MET A 220 -13.88 -10.45 8.71
C MET A 220 -14.97 -10.90 9.67
N LYS A 221 -14.55 -11.55 10.76
CA LYS A 221 -15.45 -11.98 11.85
C LYS A 221 -16.02 -10.79 12.62
N ASN A 222 -15.17 -9.84 13.05
CA ASN A 222 -15.56 -8.67 13.86
C ASN A 222 -14.96 -7.35 13.31
N PRO A 223 -15.29 -6.94 12.06
CA PRO A 223 -14.64 -5.81 11.39
C PRO A 223 -14.65 -4.50 12.18
N GLY A 224 -15.77 -4.13 12.81
CA GLY A 224 -15.88 -2.87 13.56
C GLY A 224 -14.92 -2.74 14.75
N LYS A 225 -14.51 -3.86 15.36
CA LYS A 225 -13.56 -3.89 16.49
C LYS A 225 -12.14 -4.23 16.05
N ASP A 226 -12.00 -5.11 15.06
CA ASP A 226 -10.70 -5.65 14.63
C ASP A 226 -9.98 -4.69 13.67
N LEU A 227 -10.70 -3.96 12.80
CA LEU A 227 -10.08 -3.03 11.83
C LEU A 227 -9.30 -1.90 12.52
N PRO A 228 -9.85 -1.16 13.52
CA PRO A 228 -9.08 -0.13 14.21
C PRO A 228 -7.82 -0.66 14.88
N LYS A 229 -7.95 -1.81 15.55
CA LYS A 229 -6.81 -2.45 16.24
C LYS A 229 -5.73 -2.90 15.24
N ALA A 230 -6.14 -3.45 14.10
CA ALA A 230 -5.22 -3.91 13.08
C ALA A 230 -4.49 -2.73 12.41
N ILE A 231 -5.21 -1.65 12.07
CA ILE A 231 -4.63 -0.46 11.45
C ILE A 231 -3.65 0.23 12.40
N VAL A 232 -4.12 0.60 13.60
CA VAL A 232 -3.31 1.39 14.56
C VAL A 232 -2.16 0.55 15.12
N GLY A 233 -2.44 -0.70 15.52
CA GLY A 233 -1.43 -1.62 16.03
C GLY A 233 -0.39 -1.99 14.96
N GLY A 234 -0.84 -2.25 13.74
CA GLY A 234 0.04 -2.57 12.62
C GLY A 234 0.96 -1.40 12.24
N LEU A 235 0.41 -0.18 12.12
CA LEU A 235 1.19 1.02 11.83
C LEU A 235 2.20 1.36 12.94
N SER A 236 1.80 1.21 14.20
CA SER A 236 2.72 1.45 15.33
C SER A 236 3.88 0.46 15.33
N LEU A 237 3.61 -0.82 15.05
CA LEU A 237 4.65 -1.84 14.90
C LEU A 237 5.59 -1.53 13.73
N VAL A 238 5.03 -1.17 12.57
CA VAL A 238 5.82 -0.79 11.38
C VAL A 238 6.74 0.38 11.71
N MET A 239 6.21 1.45 12.31
CA MET A 239 7.01 2.63 12.65
C MET A 239 8.17 2.26 13.58
N ALA A 240 7.92 1.45 14.60
CA ALA A 240 8.96 0.97 15.50
C ALA A 240 10.05 0.19 14.74
N VAL A 241 9.65 -0.75 13.89
CA VAL A 241 10.59 -1.54 13.08
C VAL A 241 11.40 -0.65 12.12
N TYR A 242 10.75 0.29 11.44
CA TYR A 242 11.40 1.17 10.47
C TYR A 242 12.41 2.12 11.12
N LEU A 243 12.09 2.67 12.29
CA LEU A 243 13.04 3.50 13.03
C LEU A 243 14.22 2.67 13.53
N LEU A 244 13.94 1.53 14.18
CA LEU A 244 14.98 0.66 14.73
C LEU A 244 15.94 0.16 13.66
N ILE A 245 15.42 -0.23 12.49
CA ILE A 245 16.28 -0.75 11.42
C ILE A 245 17.11 0.32 10.75
N ASN A 246 16.58 1.54 10.54
CA ASN A 246 17.39 2.64 10.00
C ASN A 246 18.51 3.04 10.98
N VAL A 247 18.23 3.02 12.29
CA VAL A 247 19.29 3.20 13.30
C VAL A 247 20.31 2.05 13.22
N ALA A 248 19.86 0.80 13.11
CA ALA A 248 20.76 -0.36 12.98
C ALA A 248 21.62 -0.30 11.71
N TYR A 249 21.09 0.19 10.58
CA TYR A 249 21.87 0.41 9.37
C TYR A 249 22.99 1.41 9.61
N LEU A 250 22.67 2.56 10.19
CA LEU A 250 23.65 3.60 10.51
C LEU A 250 24.63 3.13 11.58
N TRP A 251 24.24 2.24 12.49
CA TRP A 251 25.12 1.64 13.49
C TRP A 251 26.27 0.82 12.89
N VAL A 252 26.07 0.32 11.66
CA VAL A 252 27.01 -0.56 10.95
C VAL A 252 27.75 0.21 9.86
N LEU A 253 27.05 0.89 8.96
CA LEU A 253 27.64 1.61 7.83
C LEU A 253 27.21 3.09 7.81
N PRO A 254 28.08 4.01 7.38
CA PRO A 254 27.74 5.42 7.32
C PRO A 254 26.77 5.74 6.16
N ALA A 255 25.97 6.80 6.31
CA ALA A 255 24.90 7.15 5.36
C ALA A 255 25.39 7.42 3.93
N ASN A 256 26.58 7.99 3.76
CA ASN A 256 27.18 8.25 2.45
C ASN A 256 27.50 6.96 1.68
N GLU A 257 27.89 5.90 2.41
CA GLU A 257 28.11 4.58 1.84
C GLU A 257 26.79 3.89 1.52
N LEU A 258 25.82 3.91 2.44
CA LEU A 258 24.49 3.35 2.22
C LEU A 258 23.76 3.97 1.02
N ALA A 259 24.03 5.25 0.70
CA ALA A 259 23.49 5.92 -0.47
C ALA A 259 23.97 5.31 -1.80
N GLN A 260 25.09 4.57 -1.82
CA GLN A 260 25.66 3.95 -3.02
C GLN A 260 25.08 2.57 -3.32
N TYR A 261 24.49 1.91 -2.31
CA TYR A 261 23.95 0.56 -2.46
C TYR A 261 22.48 0.61 -2.86
N SER A 262 22.13 -0.14 -3.91
CA SER A 262 20.73 -0.33 -4.30
C SER A 262 19.88 -0.95 -3.18
N SER A 263 20.49 -1.84 -2.39
CA SER A 263 19.91 -2.43 -1.19
C SER A 263 20.81 -2.15 0.03
N PRO A 264 20.56 -1.05 0.77
CA PRO A 264 21.22 -0.76 2.04
C PRO A 264 21.13 -1.92 3.03
N ALA A 265 20.00 -2.63 3.04
CA ALA A 265 19.80 -3.80 3.88
C ALA A 265 20.78 -4.94 3.58
N SER A 266 20.98 -5.24 2.30
CA SER A 266 21.91 -6.29 1.86
C SER A 266 23.37 -5.90 2.14
N ALA A 267 23.72 -4.62 1.97
CA ALA A 267 25.06 -4.11 2.27
C ALA A 267 25.39 -4.22 3.77
N VAL A 268 24.45 -3.82 4.64
CA VAL A 268 24.61 -3.98 6.10
C VAL A 268 24.70 -5.45 6.49
N ALA A 269 23.89 -6.32 5.87
CA ALA A 269 23.96 -7.75 6.11
C ALA A 269 25.30 -8.36 5.71
N GLU A 270 25.85 -7.92 4.57
CA GLU A 270 27.16 -8.35 4.10
C GLU A 270 28.28 -7.88 5.03
N ALA A 271 28.19 -6.66 5.57
CA ALA A 271 29.13 -6.17 6.57
C ALA A 271 29.08 -6.98 7.89
N ILE A 272 27.89 -7.43 8.32
CA ILE A 272 27.70 -8.15 9.59
C ILE A 272 28.04 -9.66 9.48
N PHE A 273 27.67 -10.29 8.37
CA PHE A 273 27.69 -11.75 8.20
C PHE A 273 28.51 -12.23 6.98
N GLY A 274 29.21 -11.34 6.29
CA GLY A 274 29.96 -11.64 5.06
C GLY A 274 29.05 -11.89 3.84
N PRO A 275 29.61 -12.38 2.71
CA PRO A 275 28.88 -12.52 1.45
C PRO A 275 27.63 -13.42 1.53
N PHE A 276 27.62 -14.39 2.44
CA PHE A 276 26.45 -15.23 2.69
C PHE A 276 25.30 -14.45 3.36
N GLY A 277 25.63 -13.46 4.19
CA GLY A 277 24.69 -12.54 4.83
C GLY A 277 23.82 -11.78 3.85
N GLY A 278 24.47 -11.19 2.84
CA GLY A 278 23.79 -10.46 1.77
C GLY A 278 22.75 -11.34 1.07
N LYS A 279 23.14 -12.57 0.66
CA LYS A 279 22.23 -13.53 0.01
C LYS A 279 21.07 -13.95 0.92
N PHE A 280 21.35 -14.26 2.18
CA PHE A 280 20.33 -14.66 3.16
C PHE A 280 19.29 -13.55 3.38
N ILE A 281 19.73 -12.30 3.53
CA ILE A 281 18.83 -11.16 3.66
C ILE A 281 18.04 -10.91 2.38
N THR A 282 18.65 -11.07 1.19
CA THR A 282 17.90 -10.96 -0.07
C THR A 282 16.77 -12.00 -0.17
N VAL A 283 16.96 -13.23 0.31
CA VAL A 283 15.86 -14.21 0.42
C VAL A 283 14.77 -13.72 1.38
N GLY A 284 15.15 -13.12 2.50
CA GLY A 284 14.22 -12.45 3.42
C GLY A 284 13.42 -11.32 2.78
N ILE A 285 14.07 -10.50 1.95
CA ILE A 285 13.44 -9.45 1.15
C ILE A 285 12.44 -10.06 0.18
N LEU A 286 12.79 -11.14 -0.53
CA LEU A 286 11.87 -11.82 -1.43
C LEU A 286 10.61 -12.33 -0.71
N ILE A 287 10.75 -12.91 0.48
CA ILE A 287 9.61 -13.31 1.32
C ILE A 287 8.75 -12.09 1.68
N SER A 288 9.39 -10.96 2.02
CA SER A 288 8.69 -9.71 2.32
C SER A 288 7.87 -9.21 1.14
N VAL A 289 8.49 -9.13 -0.04
CA VAL A 289 7.85 -8.63 -1.26
C VAL A 289 6.73 -9.56 -1.71
N PHE A 290 6.94 -10.89 -1.64
CA PHE A 290 5.91 -11.89 -1.90
C PHE A 290 4.70 -11.73 -0.97
N GLY A 291 4.94 -11.52 0.33
CA GLY A 291 3.88 -11.26 1.30
C GLY A 291 3.11 -9.96 1.03
N ALA A 292 3.80 -8.90 0.59
CA ALA A 292 3.15 -7.65 0.21
C ALA A 292 2.27 -7.84 -1.05
N LEU A 293 2.80 -8.52 -2.08
CA LEU A 293 2.04 -8.88 -3.28
C LEU A 293 0.78 -9.67 -2.96
N ASN A 294 0.90 -10.67 -2.08
CA ASN A 294 -0.26 -11.43 -1.59
C ASN A 294 -1.28 -10.52 -0.92
N GLY A 295 -0.84 -9.57 -0.08
CA GLY A 295 -1.73 -8.61 0.56
C GLY A 295 -2.54 -7.78 -0.45
N TYR A 296 -1.86 -7.21 -1.46
CA TYR A 296 -2.53 -6.41 -2.50
C TYR A 296 -3.48 -7.26 -3.37
N LEU A 297 -3.12 -8.50 -3.72
CA LEU A 297 -4.00 -9.43 -4.45
C LEU A 297 -5.09 -10.06 -3.58
N LEU A 298 -4.94 -10.03 -2.25
CA LEU A 298 -5.98 -10.41 -1.31
C LEU A 298 -7.01 -9.29 -1.17
N THR A 299 -6.59 -8.01 -1.13
CA THR A 299 -7.51 -6.88 -0.89
C THR A 299 -8.08 -6.26 -2.15
N GLY A 300 -7.25 -6.00 -3.17
CA GLY A 300 -7.63 -5.23 -4.36
C GLY A 300 -8.81 -5.79 -5.16
N PRO A 301 -8.87 -7.11 -5.43
CA PRO A 301 -9.97 -7.71 -6.17
C PRO A 301 -11.35 -7.50 -5.55
N ARG A 302 -11.41 -7.26 -4.23
CA ARG A 302 -12.68 -6.99 -3.55
C ARG A 302 -13.27 -5.63 -3.96
N ILE A 303 -12.46 -4.68 -4.40
CA ILE A 303 -12.94 -3.40 -4.95
C ILE A 303 -13.63 -3.62 -6.30
N LEU A 304 -12.99 -4.37 -7.20
CA LEU A 304 -13.56 -4.73 -8.51
C LEU A 304 -14.82 -5.60 -8.35
N PHE A 305 -14.81 -6.54 -7.40
CA PHE A 305 -16.00 -7.29 -7.02
C PHE A 305 -17.13 -6.37 -6.56
N THR A 306 -16.85 -5.42 -5.65
CA THR A 306 -17.87 -4.47 -5.18
C THR A 306 -18.45 -3.65 -6.33
N LEU A 307 -17.61 -3.11 -7.24
CA LEU A 307 -18.07 -2.40 -8.45
C LEU A 307 -18.98 -3.27 -9.34
N GLY A 308 -18.65 -4.56 -9.48
CA GLY A 308 -19.48 -5.53 -10.21
C GLY A 308 -20.81 -5.81 -9.51
N THR A 309 -20.82 -6.00 -8.19
CA THR A 309 -22.06 -6.21 -7.42
C THR A 309 -22.97 -4.98 -7.43
N GLN A 310 -22.40 -3.78 -7.48
CA GLN A 310 -23.13 -2.52 -7.61
C GLN A 310 -23.59 -2.22 -9.05
N LYS A 311 -23.37 -3.14 -10.00
CA LYS A 311 -23.68 -2.97 -11.42
C LYS A 311 -23.12 -1.67 -12.03
N SER A 312 -21.96 -1.23 -11.55
CA SER A 312 -21.38 0.08 -11.90
C SER A 312 -20.31 0.00 -12.99
N LEU A 313 -19.97 -1.20 -13.47
CA LEU A 313 -19.03 -1.42 -14.57
C LEU A 313 -19.66 -2.23 -15.73
N PRO A 314 -19.11 -2.14 -16.95
CA PRO A 314 -19.37 -3.15 -17.97
C PRO A 314 -19.02 -4.55 -17.45
N ALA A 315 -19.72 -5.59 -17.92
CA ALA A 315 -19.54 -6.97 -17.46
C ALA A 315 -19.70 -7.15 -15.93
N SER A 316 -20.55 -6.36 -15.29
CA SER A 316 -20.79 -6.41 -13.84
C SER A 316 -21.14 -7.80 -13.29
N ASN A 317 -21.88 -8.62 -14.05
CA ASN A 317 -22.19 -10.00 -13.64
C ASN A 317 -20.94 -10.90 -13.55
N PHE A 318 -19.94 -10.67 -14.42
CA PHE A 318 -18.68 -11.40 -14.39
C PHE A 318 -17.86 -11.01 -13.15
N PHE A 319 -17.70 -9.71 -12.91
CA PHE A 319 -16.91 -9.20 -11.78
C PHE A 319 -17.58 -9.37 -10.42
N GLY A 320 -18.91 -9.27 -10.36
CA GLY A 320 -19.72 -9.42 -9.14
C GLY A 320 -20.03 -10.86 -8.75
N SER A 321 -19.41 -11.84 -9.41
CA SER A 321 -19.58 -13.27 -9.12
C SER A 321 -18.48 -13.80 -8.18
N VAL A 322 -18.83 -14.82 -7.40
CA VAL A 322 -17.89 -15.57 -6.56
C VAL A 322 -17.82 -17.02 -7.03
N ASN A 323 -16.67 -17.67 -6.82
CA ASN A 323 -16.49 -19.08 -7.12
C ASN A 323 -17.03 -19.98 -5.98
N LYS A 324 -16.92 -21.31 -6.14
CA LYS A 324 -17.32 -22.31 -5.14
C LYS A 324 -16.69 -22.12 -3.75
N ASN A 325 -15.55 -21.43 -3.66
CA ASN A 325 -14.82 -21.17 -2.43
C ASN A 325 -15.20 -19.82 -1.79
N GLY A 326 -16.22 -19.12 -2.33
CA GLY A 326 -16.67 -17.82 -1.83
C GLY A 326 -15.70 -16.67 -2.09
N VAL A 327 -14.87 -16.77 -3.13
CA VAL A 327 -13.87 -15.76 -3.52
C VAL A 327 -14.20 -15.18 -4.91
N PRO A 328 -14.02 -13.87 -5.14
CA PRO A 328 -14.19 -13.26 -6.45
C PRO A 328 -12.99 -13.58 -7.38
N ALA A 329 -12.93 -14.82 -7.85
CA ALA A 329 -11.82 -15.31 -8.68
C ALA A 329 -11.69 -14.53 -10.00
N ASN A 330 -12.81 -14.19 -10.64
CA ASN A 330 -12.81 -13.40 -11.87
C ASN A 330 -12.17 -12.02 -11.67
N ALA A 331 -12.57 -11.31 -10.62
CA ALA A 331 -11.96 -10.03 -10.25
C ALA A 331 -10.47 -10.18 -9.91
N THR A 332 -10.09 -11.27 -9.25
CA THR A 332 -8.70 -11.56 -8.85
C THR A 332 -7.81 -11.78 -10.06
N LEU A 333 -8.25 -12.64 -10.98
CA LEU A 333 -7.50 -12.92 -12.21
C LEU A 333 -7.44 -11.70 -13.13
N THR A 334 -8.52 -10.94 -13.28
CA THR A 334 -8.49 -9.69 -14.06
C THR A 334 -7.50 -8.70 -13.47
N MET A 335 -7.48 -8.53 -12.15
CA MET A 335 -6.51 -7.64 -11.50
C MET A 335 -5.07 -8.11 -11.71
N GLY A 336 -4.81 -9.42 -11.63
CA GLY A 336 -3.52 -10.01 -11.98
C GLY A 336 -3.12 -9.75 -13.43
N VAL A 337 -4.04 -9.90 -14.38
CA VAL A 337 -3.77 -9.61 -15.81
C VAL A 337 -3.44 -8.14 -16.03
N VAL A 338 -4.22 -7.22 -15.46
CA VAL A 338 -3.93 -5.78 -15.56
C VAL A 338 -2.58 -5.47 -14.92
N ALA A 339 -2.26 -6.06 -13.76
CA ALA A 339 -0.94 -5.90 -13.14
C ALA A 339 0.19 -6.44 -14.03
N CYS A 340 0.00 -7.57 -14.72
CA CYS A 340 0.98 -8.07 -15.70
C CYS A 340 1.20 -7.07 -16.84
N LEU A 341 0.16 -6.42 -17.35
CA LEU A 341 0.30 -5.37 -18.38
C LEU A 341 1.12 -4.18 -17.88
N TYR A 342 0.86 -3.71 -16.66
CA TYR A 342 1.67 -2.66 -16.02
C TYR A 342 3.13 -3.13 -15.81
N ALA A 343 3.34 -4.40 -15.46
CA ALA A 343 4.66 -4.96 -15.24
C ALA A 343 5.52 -5.04 -16.51
N LEU A 344 4.91 -5.04 -17.71
CA LEU A 344 5.64 -4.96 -18.98
C LEU A 344 6.46 -3.67 -19.13
N THR A 345 6.08 -2.60 -18.43
CA THR A 345 6.87 -1.36 -18.40
C THR A 345 8.23 -1.56 -17.72
N GLY A 346 8.34 -2.54 -16.83
CA GLY A 346 9.56 -2.86 -16.08
C GLY A 346 10.03 -1.79 -15.09
N GLN A 347 9.28 -0.69 -14.91
CA GLN A 347 9.75 0.48 -14.18
C GLN A 347 9.10 0.60 -12.80
N PHE A 348 9.81 0.17 -11.77
CA PHE A 348 9.35 0.26 -10.38
C PHE A 348 8.90 1.69 -9.99
N ASN A 349 9.78 2.69 -10.16
CA ASN A 349 9.51 4.06 -9.71
C ASN A 349 8.31 4.69 -10.42
N LEU A 350 8.21 4.54 -11.74
CA LEU A 350 7.08 5.07 -12.52
C LEU A 350 5.74 4.53 -11.99
N LEU A 351 5.68 3.22 -11.74
CA LEU A 351 4.47 2.55 -11.24
C LEU A 351 4.12 3.02 -9.83
N THR A 352 5.12 3.17 -8.95
CA THR A 352 4.90 3.63 -7.58
C THR A 352 4.43 5.08 -7.55
N ASP A 353 5.06 5.96 -8.34
CA ASP A 353 4.77 7.39 -8.32
C ASP A 353 3.38 7.67 -8.87
N LEU A 354 3.00 6.98 -9.95
CA LEU A 354 1.64 7.02 -10.51
C LEU A 354 0.59 6.60 -9.47
N SER A 355 0.82 5.46 -8.80
CA SER A 355 -0.11 4.90 -7.81
C SER A 355 -0.30 5.79 -6.58
N MET A 356 0.78 6.38 -6.07
CA MET A 356 0.76 7.16 -4.84
C MET A 356 0.00 8.47 -5.01
N PHE A 357 0.31 9.25 -6.04
CA PHE A 357 -0.39 10.51 -6.27
C PHE A 357 -1.91 10.32 -6.33
N ALA A 358 -2.35 9.31 -7.10
CA ALA A 358 -3.76 9.05 -7.31
C ALA A 358 -4.46 8.65 -6.00
N VAL A 359 -3.87 7.74 -5.21
CA VAL A 359 -4.53 7.25 -3.98
C VAL A 359 -4.56 8.32 -2.87
N TRP A 360 -3.50 9.12 -2.74
CA TRP A 360 -3.40 10.13 -1.68
C TRP A 360 -4.44 11.24 -1.81
N ALA A 361 -4.86 11.58 -3.04
CA ALA A 361 -5.98 12.49 -3.26
C ALA A 361 -7.29 11.98 -2.61
N PHE A 362 -7.56 10.66 -2.72
CA PHE A 362 -8.73 10.05 -2.10
C PHE A 362 -8.54 9.75 -0.61
N TYR A 363 -7.30 9.60 -0.12
CA TYR A 363 -7.02 9.59 1.32
C TYR A 363 -7.41 10.91 1.97
N VAL A 364 -7.05 12.04 1.37
CA VAL A 364 -7.45 13.37 1.87
C VAL A 364 -8.98 13.49 1.94
N LEU A 365 -9.70 13.06 0.89
CA LEU A 365 -11.16 13.01 0.92
C LEU A 365 -11.69 12.11 2.04
N THR A 366 -11.06 10.95 2.25
CA THR A 366 -11.44 10.05 3.36
C THR A 366 -11.24 10.73 4.72
N PHE A 367 -10.13 11.44 4.94
CA PHE A 367 -9.88 12.13 6.21
C PHE A 367 -10.84 13.29 6.46
N ILE A 368 -11.13 14.10 5.42
CA ILE A 368 -12.19 15.13 5.47
C ILE A 368 -13.54 14.47 5.78
N GLY A 369 -13.75 13.26 5.27
CA GLY A 369 -14.94 12.45 5.50
C GLY A 369 -15.24 12.21 6.97
N VAL A 370 -14.25 12.17 7.87
CA VAL A 370 -14.50 12.05 9.33
C VAL A 370 -15.28 13.25 9.85
N PHE A 371 -14.89 14.46 9.47
CA PHE A 371 -15.57 15.69 9.86
C PHE A 371 -17.00 15.73 9.32
N LYS A 372 -17.14 15.40 8.03
CA LYS A 372 -18.43 15.35 7.36
C LYS A 372 -19.36 14.31 7.98
N LEU A 373 -18.87 13.11 8.25
CA LEU A 373 -19.66 12.02 8.84
C LEU A 373 -20.09 12.34 10.29
N ARG A 374 -19.24 13.00 11.08
CA ARG A 374 -19.61 13.46 12.43
C ARG A 374 -20.69 14.54 12.41
N LYS A 375 -20.65 15.43 11.42
CA LYS A 375 -21.64 16.50 11.24
C LYS A 375 -22.97 15.98 10.69
N ASP A 376 -22.92 15.18 9.63
CA ASP A 376 -24.09 14.77 8.87
C ASP A 376 -24.83 13.59 9.53
N GLN A 377 -24.10 12.72 10.27
CA GLN A 377 -24.66 11.55 10.93
C GLN A 377 -24.16 11.42 12.39
N PRO A 378 -24.51 12.37 13.28
CA PRO A 378 -23.98 12.39 14.65
C PRO A 378 -24.32 11.12 15.46
N ASN A 379 -25.51 10.55 15.23
CA ASN A 379 -26.01 9.38 15.95
C ASN A 379 -25.52 8.02 15.40
N LEU A 380 -24.70 8.01 14.34
CA LEU A 380 -24.14 6.78 13.80
C LEU A 380 -23.29 6.07 14.87
N GLU A 381 -23.52 4.77 15.05
CA GLU A 381 -22.71 3.96 15.96
C GLU A 381 -21.25 3.93 15.48
N ARG A 382 -20.33 4.30 16.37
CA ARG A 382 -18.89 4.34 16.09
C ARG A 382 -18.17 3.45 17.10
N PRO A 383 -17.87 2.19 16.73
CA PRO A 383 -17.14 1.27 17.60
C PRO A 383 -15.76 1.78 18.02
N TYR A 384 -15.19 2.67 17.21
CA TYR A 384 -13.96 3.40 17.49
C TYR A 384 -14.14 4.86 17.07
N LYS A 385 -13.58 5.77 17.87
CA LYS A 385 -13.52 7.21 17.59
C LYS A 385 -12.08 7.67 17.64
N VAL A 386 -11.66 8.47 16.65
CA VAL A 386 -10.33 9.05 16.61
C VAL A 386 -10.11 9.94 17.85
N PRO A 387 -9.02 9.72 18.61
CA PRO A 387 -8.70 10.55 19.76
C PRO A 387 -8.26 11.96 19.33
N LEU A 388 -8.20 12.90 20.28
CA LEU A 388 -7.71 14.27 20.06
C LEU A 388 -8.35 14.97 18.85
N TYR A 389 -9.62 14.67 18.56
CA TYR A 389 -10.38 15.37 17.53
C TYR A 389 -10.52 16.87 17.90
N PRO A 390 -10.28 17.81 16.97
CA PRO A 390 -10.05 17.63 15.53
C PRO A 390 -8.58 17.54 15.08
N PHE A 391 -7.61 17.60 16.00
CA PHE A 391 -6.19 17.77 15.68
C PHE A 391 -5.59 16.62 14.87
N ILE A 392 -5.83 15.37 15.28
CA ILE A 392 -5.27 14.20 14.58
C ILE A 392 -5.76 14.12 13.11
N PRO A 393 -7.07 14.24 12.82
CA PRO A 393 -7.54 14.33 11.44
C PRO A 393 -6.98 15.52 10.65
N MET A 394 -6.76 16.68 11.28
CA MET A 394 -6.13 17.83 10.60
C MET A 394 -4.68 17.53 10.19
N VAL A 395 -3.91 16.85 11.05
CA VAL A 395 -2.54 16.41 10.72
C VAL A 395 -2.56 15.42 9.54
N ALA A 396 -3.50 14.48 9.52
CA ALA A 396 -3.66 13.54 8.40
C ALA A 396 -4.00 14.26 7.09
N ILE A 397 -4.91 15.24 7.13
CA ILE A 397 -5.28 16.06 5.95
C ILE A 397 -4.09 16.88 5.47
N ALA A 398 -3.41 17.59 6.37
CA ALA A 398 -2.23 18.40 6.02
C ALA A 398 -1.14 17.53 5.40
N GLY A 399 -0.91 16.34 5.95
CA GLY A 399 0.03 15.37 5.41
C GLY A 399 -0.32 14.88 4.01
N GLY A 400 -1.58 14.52 3.78
CA GLY A 400 -2.01 14.08 2.46
C GLY A 400 -2.01 15.20 1.42
N LEU A 401 -2.42 16.41 1.80
CA LEU A 401 -2.33 17.58 0.92
C LEU A 401 -0.87 17.89 0.57
N PHE A 402 0.04 17.79 1.54
CA PHE A 402 1.47 17.96 1.29
C PHE A 402 1.98 16.99 0.22
N VAL A 403 1.64 15.71 0.29
CA VAL A 403 2.05 14.71 -0.73
C VAL A 403 1.49 15.07 -2.11
N VAL A 404 0.19 15.35 -2.20
CA VAL A 404 -0.49 15.67 -3.47
C VAL A 404 0.08 16.94 -4.09
N VAL A 405 0.24 18.00 -3.30
CA VAL A 405 0.77 19.30 -3.77
C VAL A 405 2.25 19.17 -4.14
N SER A 406 3.05 18.50 -3.31
CA SER A 406 4.48 18.33 -3.57
C SER A 406 4.71 17.56 -4.86
N GLN A 407 4.01 16.44 -5.08
CA GLN A 407 4.21 15.64 -6.29
C GLN A 407 3.71 16.36 -7.55
N LEU A 408 2.61 17.11 -7.45
CA LEU A 408 2.05 17.84 -8.58
C LEU A 408 2.90 19.08 -8.96
N LEU A 409 3.40 19.83 -7.98
CA LEU A 409 3.98 21.16 -8.21
C LEU A 409 5.49 21.25 -7.95
N LEU A 410 6.04 20.40 -7.08
CA LEU A 410 7.39 20.57 -6.53
C LEU A 410 8.37 19.45 -6.95
N SER A 411 7.88 18.33 -7.46
CA SER A 411 8.71 17.15 -7.80
C SER A 411 9.24 17.15 -9.23
N GLY A 412 9.18 18.27 -9.94
CA GLY A 412 9.70 18.44 -11.30
C GLY A 412 8.75 17.96 -12.41
N PHE A 413 9.05 18.38 -13.65
CA PHE A 413 8.16 18.23 -14.80
C PHE A 413 7.69 16.79 -15.04
N THR A 414 8.60 15.81 -14.96
CA THR A 414 8.28 14.39 -15.17
C THR A 414 7.21 13.89 -14.19
N ASN A 415 7.38 14.17 -12.90
CA ASN A 415 6.44 13.74 -11.86
C ASN A 415 5.10 14.47 -11.94
N THR A 416 5.12 15.75 -12.33
CA THR A 416 3.91 16.50 -12.65
C THR A 416 3.14 15.84 -13.80
N MET A 417 3.83 15.45 -14.88
CA MET A 417 3.18 14.78 -16.02
C MET A 417 2.61 13.41 -15.64
N ILE A 418 3.33 12.61 -14.83
CA ILE A 418 2.84 11.34 -14.30
C ILE A 418 1.56 11.56 -13.48
N SER A 419 1.55 12.58 -12.62
CA SER A 419 0.40 12.93 -11.78
C SER A 419 -0.82 13.33 -12.63
N LEU A 420 -0.61 14.18 -13.65
CA LEU A 420 -1.67 14.55 -14.59
C LEU A 420 -2.19 13.35 -15.38
N GLY A 421 -1.32 12.43 -15.80
CA GLY A 421 -1.71 11.15 -16.38
C GLY A 421 -2.63 10.35 -15.45
N GLY A 422 -2.31 10.28 -14.16
CA GLY A 422 -3.16 9.66 -13.14
C GLY A 422 -4.52 10.34 -12.98
N VAL A 423 -4.58 11.68 -13.06
CA VAL A 423 -5.85 12.43 -13.08
C VAL A 423 -6.67 12.06 -14.30
N VAL A 424 -6.07 12.04 -15.49
CA VAL A 424 -6.76 11.70 -16.75
C VAL A 424 -7.33 10.28 -16.67
N ILE A 425 -6.53 9.28 -16.26
CA ILE A 425 -6.98 7.89 -16.11
C ILE A 425 -8.14 7.80 -15.11
N THR A 426 -8.08 8.55 -14.01
CA THR A 426 -9.15 8.61 -13.03
C THR A 426 -10.42 9.18 -13.66
N LEU A 427 -10.33 10.33 -14.35
CA LEU A 427 -11.46 11.01 -14.97
C LEU A 427 -12.11 10.24 -16.13
N ILE A 428 -11.38 9.34 -16.81
CA ILE A 428 -11.93 8.39 -17.80
C ILE A 428 -13.03 7.50 -17.18
N GLY A 429 -13.01 7.31 -15.86
CA GLY A 429 -14.10 6.63 -15.15
C GLY A 429 -15.45 7.35 -15.30
N LEU A 430 -15.49 8.68 -15.46
CA LEU A 430 -16.74 9.44 -15.54
C LEU A 430 -17.58 9.11 -16.79
N PRO A 431 -17.03 9.05 -18.01
CA PRO A 431 -17.72 8.51 -19.17
C PRO A 431 -18.26 7.09 -18.95
N ILE A 432 -17.45 6.20 -18.38
CA ILE A 432 -17.81 4.79 -18.15
C ILE A 432 -18.99 4.69 -17.17
N TYR A 433 -18.92 5.42 -16.06
CA TYR A 433 -20.00 5.50 -15.08
C TYR A 433 -21.31 5.95 -15.73
N SER A 434 -21.23 7.01 -16.54
CA SER A 434 -22.39 7.62 -17.21
C SER A 434 -23.01 6.67 -18.24
N PHE A 435 -22.17 5.94 -18.98
CA PHE A 435 -22.60 4.92 -19.95
C PHE A 435 -23.35 3.77 -19.26
N VAL A 436 -22.78 3.21 -18.18
CA VAL A 436 -23.39 2.09 -17.44
C VAL A 436 -24.69 2.52 -16.77
N GLN A 437 -24.74 3.73 -16.19
CA GLN A 437 -25.95 4.23 -15.53
C GLN A 437 -27.12 4.41 -16.52
N LYS A 438 -26.84 4.90 -17.74
CA LYS A 438 -27.83 4.97 -18.83
C LYS A 438 -28.31 3.59 -19.26
N SER A 439 -27.40 2.64 -19.47
CA SER A 439 -27.75 1.27 -19.86
C SER A 439 -28.63 0.57 -18.81
N ASN A 440 -28.32 0.75 -17.52
CA ASN A 440 -29.14 0.20 -16.44
C ASN A 440 -30.53 0.85 -16.35
N SER A 441 -30.65 2.16 -16.62
CA SER A 441 -31.95 2.85 -16.67
C SER A 441 -32.82 2.28 -17.78
N ASN A 442 -32.27 2.17 -19.00
CA ASN A 442 -33.01 1.67 -20.16
C ASN A 442 -33.51 0.23 -19.96
N ASN A 443 -32.72 -0.64 -19.32
CA ASN A 443 -33.15 -2.01 -19.04
C ASN A 443 -34.28 -2.07 -17.99
N ASN A 444 -34.23 -1.22 -16.97
CA ASN A 444 -35.30 -1.16 -15.96
C ASN A 444 -36.62 -0.62 -16.54
N ASP A 445 -36.56 0.24 -17.56
CA ASP A 445 -37.76 0.74 -18.24
C ASP A 445 -38.35 -0.31 -19.17
N LEU A 446 -37.51 -1.11 -19.85
CA LEU A 446 -37.97 -2.25 -20.67
C LEU A 446 -38.66 -3.33 -19.82
N ASP A 447 -38.10 -3.69 -18.67
CA ASP A 447 -38.68 -4.67 -17.73
C ASP A 447 -39.98 -4.18 -17.08
N LYS A 448 -40.28 -2.87 -17.10
CA LYS A 448 -41.57 -2.32 -16.63
C LYS A 448 -42.63 -2.27 -17.71
N THR A 449 -42.23 -2.36 -18.98
CA THR A 449 -43.12 -2.32 -20.14
C THR A 449 -43.42 -3.69 -20.74
N ALA A 450 -42.70 -4.73 -20.33
CA ALA A 450 -42.97 -6.14 -20.59
C ALA A 450 -43.79 -6.75 -19.45
#